data_AF-A0A1C7MW13-F1
#
_entry.id   AF-A0A1C7MW13-F1
#
_cell.length_a   1.000
_cell.length_b   1.000
_cell.length_c   1.000
_cell.angle_alpha   90.00
_cell.angle_beta   90.00
_cell.angle_gamma   90.00
#
_symmetry.space_group_name_H-M   'P 1'
#
loop_
_entity.id
_entity.type
_entity.pdbx_description
1 polymer ?
#
loop_
_entity_poly.entity_id
_entity_poly.type
_entity_poly.pdbx_seq_one_letter_code
_entity_poly.pdbx_strand_id
1 'polypeptide(L)'
;MLNNTLIKTRHRNVAMGGIKSIFYGDVAQLLPVNPKEEPICKSGLFRYSRKYCLMEPVTQTEAGFIEILNKVRLCQFDESVIKYINSRAVLKSDIPNKSLRLYTTRQRVTAANSKDSDAMS
;
A
#
# COMPACT_ATOMS: atom_id res chain seq x y z
N MET A 1 14.00 5.50 14.02
CA MET A 1 15.42 5.43 13.60
C MET A 1 15.87 6.73 12.91
N LEU A 2 15.24 7.15 11.81
CA LEU A 2 15.61 8.38 11.06
C LEU A 2 15.61 9.67 11.89
N ASN A 3 14.55 9.91 12.68
CA ASN A 3 14.44 11.10 13.53
C ASN A 3 15.65 11.29 14.47
N ASN A 4 16.01 10.22 15.20
CA ASN A 4 17.08 10.26 16.19
C ASN A 4 18.44 10.43 15.52
N THR A 5 18.65 9.82 14.35
CA THR A 5 19.85 10.03 13.55
C THR A 5 19.99 11.51 13.18
N LEU A 6 18.91 12.14 12.68
CA LEU A 6 18.94 13.54 12.27
C LEU A 6 19.15 14.51 13.45
N ILE A 7 18.54 14.23 14.61
CA ILE A 7 18.78 14.99 15.84
C ILE A 7 20.26 14.97 16.21
N LYS A 8 20.88 13.78 16.19
CA LYS A 8 22.30 13.59 16.53
C LYS A 8 23.22 14.29 15.52
N THR A 9 23.02 14.06 14.22
CA THR A 9 23.88 14.64 13.17
C THR A 9 23.78 16.15 13.09
N ARG A 10 22.61 16.73 13.38
CA ARG A 10 22.39 18.18 13.30
C ARG A 10 22.66 18.91 14.62
N HIS A 11 22.94 18.18 15.70
CA HIS A 11 23.06 18.71 17.06
C HIS A 11 21.86 19.58 17.45
N ARG A 12 20.65 19.13 17.09
CA ARG A 12 19.41 19.89 17.31
C ARG A 12 18.35 18.99 17.91
N ASN A 13 17.96 19.25 19.16
CA ASN A 13 16.92 18.51 19.89
C ASN A 13 15.50 18.94 19.48
N VAL A 14 15.23 18.88 18.18
CA VAL A 14 13.92 19.14 17.58
C VAL A 14 13.61 18.05 16.55
N ALA A 15 12.33 17.84 16.25
CA ALA A 15 11.90 16.84 15.28
C ALA A 15 12.69 16.95 13.96
N MET A 16 13.16 15.80 13.45
CA MET A 16 13.95 15.65 12.23
C MET A 16 15.22 16.52 12.20
N GLY A 17 15.78 16.88 13.36
CA GLY A 17 16.95 17.78 13.44
C GLY A 17 16.67 19.19 12.87
N GLY A 18 15.40 19.59 12.83
CA GLY A 18 14.96 20.90 12.31
C GLY A 18 14.86 20.95 10.78
N ILE A 19 14.90 19.81 10.11
CA ILE A 19 14.71 19.72 8.65
C ILE A 19 13.21 19.81 8.35
N LYS A 20 12.86 20.61 7.35
CA LYS A 20 11.50 20.64 6.82
C LYS A 20 11.22 19.33 6.10
N SER A 21 10.38 18.49 6.68
CA SER A 21 10.03 17.17 6.14
C SER A 21 8.58 17.14 5.68
N ILE A 22 8.35 16.52 4.53
CA ILE A 22 7.01 16.22 3.98
C ILE A 22 6.90 14.70 3.92
N PHE A 23 5.87 14.15 4.54
CA PHE A 23 5.55 12.73 4.48
C PHE A 23 4.29 12.54 3.64
N TYR A 24 4.30 11.55 2.76
CA TYR A 24 3.15 11.17 1.94
C TYR A 24 3.01 9.65 1.93
N GLY A 25 1.78 9.17 1.81
CA GLY A 25 1.46 7.75 1.81
C GLY A 25 0.06 7.49 2.34
N ASP A 26 -0.36 6.23 2.30
CA ASP A 26 -1.63 5.77 2.85
C ASP A 26 -1.38 4.82 4.02
N VAL A 27 -1.82 5.21 5.21
CA VAL A 27 -1.64 4.43 6.44
C VAL A 27 -2.47 3.14 6.48
N ALA A 28 -3.46 3.02 5.59
CA ALA A 28 -4.29 1.82 5.45
C ALA A 28 -3.68 0.78 4.48
N GLN A 29 -2.54 1.08 3.86
CA GLN A 29 -1.82 0.13 3.00
C GLN A 29 -0.90 -0.79 3.84
N LEU A 30 0.14 -1.35 3.21
CA LEU A 30 1.03 -2.33 3.82
C LEU A 30 1.77 -1.77 5.04
N LEU A 31 1.82 -2.58 6.09
CA LEU A 31 2.63 -2.32 7.29
C LEU A 31 4.13 -2.47 6.99
N PRO A 32 5.01 -1.94 7.87
CA PRO A 32 6.44 -2.22 7.80
C PRO A 32 6.71 -3.72 7.72
N VAL A 33 7.66 -4.10 6.85
CA VAL A 33 8.02 -5.51 6.63
C VAL A 33 8.59 -6.14 7.91
N ASN A 34 9.35 -5.36 8.68
CA ASN A 34 9.93 -5.79 9.94
C ASN A 34 8.88 -5.64 11.07
N PRO A 35 8.42 -6.73 11.71
CA PRO A 35 7.40 -6.65 12.76
C PRO A 35 7.85 -5.88 14.00
N LYS A 36 9.17 -5.71 14.19
CA LYS A 36 9.75 -4.92 15.29
C LYS A 36 9.67 -3.41 15.02
N GLU A 37 9.40 -3.01 13.78
CA GLU A 37 9.25 -1.61 13.43
C GLU A 37 7.80 -1.16 13.65
N GLU A 38 7.67 -0.09 14.42
CA GLU A 38 6.37 0.49 14.68
C GLU A 38 5.86 1.27 13.44
N PRO A 39 4.56 1.15 13.08
CA PRO A 39 3.96 1.97 12.03
C PRO A 39 4.13 3.47 12.32
N ILE A 40 4.36 4.26 11.27
CA ILE A 40 4.56 5.71 11.39
C ILE A 40 3.40 6.40 12.13
N CYS A 41 2.17 5.90 11.98
CA CYS A 41 0.97 6.45 12.59
C CYS A 41 0.98 6.42 14.13
N LYS A 42 1.79 5.55 14.75
CA LYS A 42 1.97 5.49 16.20
C LYS A 42 3.13 6.35 16.71
N SER A 43 3.98 6.84 15.81
CA SER A 43 5.14 7.66 16.19
C SER A 43 4.74 9.05 16.69
N GLY A 44 5.56 9.63 17.57
CA GLY A 44 5.40 11.02 17.99
C GLY A 44 5.46 12.02 16.82
N LEU A 45 6.21 11.71 15.75
CA LEU A 45 6.26 12.54 14.55
C LEU A 45 4.88 12.67 13.90
N PHE A 46 4.17 11.56 13.77
CA PHE A 46 2.83 11.57 13.19
C PHE A 46 1.84 12.30 14.08
N ARG A 47 1.93 12.15 15.41
CA ARG A 47 1.04 12.85 16.34
C ARG A 47 1.11 14.37 16.17
N TYR A 48 2.32 14.93 16.10
CA TYR A 48 2.54 16.38 16.13
C TYR A 48 2.67 17.05 14.75
N SER A 49 2.67 16.28 13.65
CA SER A 49 2.70 16.85 12.30
C SER A 49 1.33 17.40 11.87
N ARG A 50 1.36 18.45 11.03
CA ARG A 50 0.19 18.87 10.26
C ARG A 50 -0.16 17.79 9.23
N LYS A 51 -1.45 17.50 9.11
CA LYS A 51 -1.97 16.42 8.24
C LYS A 51 -2.93 17.02 7.24
N TYR A 52 -2.85 16.53 6.02
CA TYR A 52 -3.78 16.84 4.94
C TYR A 52 -4.25 15.52 4.36
N CYS A 53 -5.56 15.40 4.11
CA CYS A 53 -6.16 14.21 3.54
C CYS A 53 -6.70 14.56 2.15
N LEU A 54 -6.32 13.76 1.14
CA LEU A 54 -6.89 13.85 -0.19
C LEU A 54 -8.16 13.00 -0.21
N MET A 55 -9.28 13.61 -0.60
CA MET A 55 -10.61 12.98 -0.55
C MET A 55 -11.06 12.42 -1.91
N GLU A 56 -10.56 13.00 -3.00
CA GLU A 56 -10.99 12.63 -4.35
C GLU A 56 -10.05 11.60 -4.97
N PRO A 57 -10.55 10.42 -5.37
CA PRO A 57 -9.76 9.45 -6.11
C PRO A 57 -9.53 9.93 -7.55
N VAL A 58 -8.28 9.86 -8.00
CA VAL A 58 -7.90 10.28 -9.37
C VAL A 58 -7.75 9.07 -10.31
N THR A 59 -7.47 7.89 -9.76
CA THR A 59 -7.06 6.71 -10.54
C THR A 59 -8.24 5.91 -11.10
N GLN A 60 -9.36 5.86 -10.38
CA GLN A 60 -10.58 5.17 -10.79
C GLN A 60 -11.68 6.20 -11.03
N THR A 61 -12.49 5.99 -12.08
CA THR A 61 -13.61 6.87 -12.43
C THR A 61 -14.97 6.25 -12.12
N GLU A 62 -15.05 4.92 -12.06
CA GLU A 62 -16.30 4.20 -11.79
C GLU A 62 -16.66 4.30 -10.30
N ALA A 63 -17.77 4.98 -9.99
CA ALA A 63 -18.22 5.24 -8.61
C ALA A 63 -18.43 3.95 -7.80
N GLY A 64 -19.03 2.93 -8.40
CA GLY A 64 -19.25 1.63 -7.74
C GLY A 64 -17.93 0.96 -7.36
N PHE A 65 -16.93 1.01 -8.23
CA PHE A 65 -15.62 0.44 -7.92
C PHE A 65 -14.88 1.24 -6.84
N ILE A 66 -14.95 2.58 -6.90
CA ILE A 66 -14.41 3.45 -5.84
C ILE A 66 -15.00 3.11 -4.48
N GLU A 67 -16.32 2.92 -4.40
CA GLU A 67 -16.98 2.56 -3.15
C GLU A 67 -16.43 1.24 -2.59
N ILE A 68 -16.33 0.21 -3.44
CA ILE A 68 -15.79 -1.10 -3.04
C ILE A 68 -14.34 -0.98 -2.57
N LEU A 69 -13.48 -0.22 -3.26
CA LEU A 69 -12.09 0.00 -2.85
C LEU A 69 -12.00 0.72 -1.50
N ASN A 70 -12.86 1.71 -1.25
CA ASN A 70 -12.91 2.42 0.03
C ASN A 70 -13.35 1.50 1.17
N LYS A 71 -14.34 0.62 0.95
CA LYS A 71 -14.74 -0.39 1.93
C LYS A 71 -13.60 -1.36 2.24
N VAL A 72 -12.93 -1.89 1.21
CA VAL A 72 -11.77 -2.80 1.38
C VAL A 72 -10.63 -2.13 2.13
N ARG A 73 -10.32 -0.85 1.82
CA ARG A 73 -9.30 -0.05 2.51
C ARG A 73 -9.58 0.10 4.01
N LEU A 74 -10.85 0.16 4.40
CA LEU A 74 -11.29 0.25 5.80
C LEU A 74 -11.59 -1.12 6.43
N CYS A 75 -11.22 -2.22 5.77
CA CYS A 75 -11.51 -3.59 6.19
C CYS A 75 -13.00 -3.90 6.38
N GLN A 76 -13.87 -3.23 5.62
CA GLN A 76 -15.32 -3.46 5.61
C GLN A 76 -15.68 -4.47 4.52
N PHE A 77 -15.83 -5.74 4.88
CA PHE A 77 -16.16 -6.83 3.95
C PHE A 77 -17.63 -7.23 4.07
N ASP A 78 -18.53 -6.33 3.66
CA ASP A 78 -19.95 -6.61 3.60
C ASP A 78 -20.33 -7.50 2.39
N GLU A 79 -21.61 -7.86 2.29
CA GLU A 79 -22.13 -8.69 1.20
C GLU A 79 -21.88 -8.06 -0.19
N SER A 80 -21.90 -6.73 -0.29
CA SER A 80 -21.64 -6.03 -1.56
C SER A 80 -20.20 -6.21 -2.02
N VAL A 81 -19.23 -6.12 -1.10
CA VAL A 81 -17.81 -6.34 -1.39
C VAL A 81 -17.55 -7.79 -1.78
N ILE A 82 -18.13 -8.74 -1.04
CA ILE A 82 -17.96 -10.18 -1.33
C ILE A 82 -18.56 -10.51 -2.71
N LYS A 83 -19.79 -10.06 -3.00
CA LYS A 83 -20.42 -10.24 -4.32
C LYS A 83 -19.59 -9.62 -5.43
N TYR A 84 -19.08 -8.41 -5.23
CA TYR A 84 -18.26 -7.72 -6.21
C TYR A 84 -16.98 -8.49 -6.53
N ILE A 85 -16.24 -8.97 -5.51
CA ILE A 85 -15.02 -9.76 -5.69
C ILE A 85 -15.33 -11.09 -6.40
N ASN A 86 -16.33 -11.83 -5.91
CA ASN A 86 -16.68 -13.14 -6.46
C ASN A 86 -17.15 -13.06 -7.91
N SER A 87 -17.90 -12.01 -8.29
CA SER A 87 -18.33 -11.79 -9.68
C SER A 87 -17.18 -11.59 -10.67
N ARG A 88 -15.97 -11.28 -10.16
CA ARG A 88 -14.74 -11.04 -10.95
C ARG A 88 -13.69 -12.14 -10.74
N ALA A 89 -13.99 -13.15 -9.93
CA ALA A 89 -13.11 -14.29 -9.75
C ALA A 89 -13.14 -15.14 -11.03
N VAL A 90 -11.99 -15.32 -11.65
CA VAL A 90 -11.81 -16.14 -12.86
C VAL A 90 -10.78 -17.23 -12.61
N LEU A 91 -10.87 -18.32 -13.36
CA LEU A 91 -9.84 -19.36 -13.30
C LEU A 91 -8.53 -18.78 -13.85
N LYS A 92 -7.40 -19.27 -13.32
CA LYS A 92 -6.08 -18.80 -13.74
C LYS A 92 -5.82 -19.04 -15.23
N SER A 93 -6.41 -20.08 -15.81
CA SER A 93 -6.38 -20.39 -17.25
C SER A 93 -7.00 -19.31 -18.11
N ASP A 94 -7.95 -18.56 -17.54
CA ASP A 94 -8.79 -17.61 -18.29
C ASP A 94 -8.18 -16.20 -18.26
N ILE A 95 -7.10 -16.00 -17.50
CA ILE A 95 -6.37 -14.74 -17.40
C ILE A 95 -5.42 -14.62 -18.60
N PRO A 96 -5.54 -13.58 -19.45
CA PRO A 96 -4.68 -13.40 -20.61
C PRO A 96 -3.19 -13.47 -20.26
N ASN A 97 -2.41 -14.15 -21.09
CA ASN A 97 -0.96 -14.39 -20.85
C ASN A 97 -0.14 -13.10 -20.68
N LYS A 98 -0.61 -11.97 -21.21
CA LYS A 98 0.07 -10.66 -21.11
C LYS A 98 -0.43 -9.78 -19.95
N SER A 99 -1.24 -10.33 -19.04
CA SER A 99 -1.76 -9.59 -17.89
C SER A 99 -0.70 -9.47 -16.80
N LEU A 100 -0.56 -8.29 -16.20
CA LEU A 100 0.23 -8.13 -14.99
C LEU A 100 -0.46 -8.88 -13.83
N ARG A 101 0.27 -9.78 -13.17
CA ARG A 101 -0.24 -10.59 -12.06
C ARG A 101 0.48 -10.21 -10.76
N LEU A 102 -0.30 -9.98 -9.71
CA LEU A 102 0.23 -9.64 -8.39
C LEU A 102 0.25 -10.89 -7.49
N TYR A 103 1.35 -11.06 -6.75
CA TYR A 103 1.54 -12.19 -5.83
C TYR A 103 2.09 -11.71 -4.49
N THR A 104 1.82 -12.50 -3.45
CA THR A 104 2.25 -12.19 -2.08
C THR A 104 3.72 -12.46 -1.81
N THR A 105 4.40 -13.28 -2.62
CA THR A 105 5.80 -13.66 -2.40
C THR A 105 6.63 -13.55 -3.67
N ARG A 106 7.90 -13.20 -3.50
CA ARG A 106 8.88 -13.14 -4.61
C ARG A 106 9.02 -14.48 -5.34
N GLN A 107 9.01 -15.59 -4.61
CA GLN A 107 9.09 -16.93 -5.22
C GLN A 107 7.94 -17.18 -6.21
N ARG A 108 6.71 -16.76 -5.88
CA ARG A 108 5.55 -16.90 -6.77
C ARG A 108 5.65 -15.96 -7.98
N VAL A 109 6.18 -14.75 -7.78
CA VAL A 109 6.49 -13.83 -8.89
C VAL A 109 7.50 -14.46 -9.84
N THR A 110 8.63 -14.96 -9.33
CA THR A 110 9.67 -15.61 -10.15
C THR A 110 9.11 -16.79 -10.93
N ALA A 111 8.37 -17.69 -10.28
CA ALA A 111 7.78 -18.85 -10.94
C ALA A 111 6.78 -18.46 -12.05
N ALA A 112 5.97 -17.42 -11.84
CA ALA A 112 5.05 -16.92 -12.85
C ALA A 112 5.80 -16.29 -14.04
N ASN A 113 6.79 -15.45 -13.76
CA ASN A 113 7.57 -14.77 -14.80
C ASN A 113 8.37 -15.77 -15.66
N SER A 114 8.97 -16.80 -15.05
CA SER A 114 9.67 -17.86 -15.80
C SER A 114 8.72 -18.57 -16.75
N LYS A 115 7.55 -18.99 -16.25
CA LYS A 115 6.53 -19.66 -17.09
C LYS A 115 6.04 -18.79 -18.24
N ASP A 116 5.84 -17.49 -18.00
CA ASP A 116 5.40 -16.56 -19.03
C ASP A 116 6.50 -16.33 -20.08
N SER A 117 7.77 -16.37 -19.68
CA SER A 117 8.92 -16.23 -20.59
C SER A 117 9.08 -17.46 -21.49
N ASP A 118 8.92 -18.66 -20.91
CA ASP A 118 8.96 -19.94 -21.64
C ASP A 118 7.81 -20.06 -22.65
N ALA A 119 6.64 -19.48 -22.34
CA ALA A 119 5.48 -19.50 -23.24
C ALA A 119 5.56 -18.49 -24.40
N MET A 120 6.52 -17.56 -24.37
CA MET A 120 6.76 -16.55 -25.40
C MET A 120 7.99 -16.86 -26.28
N SER A 121 8.74 -17.91 -25.94
CA SER A 121 9.88 -18.43 -26.72
C SER A 121 9.43 -19.54 -27.66
#